data_AF-A0A2K8KCY0-F1
#
_entry.id   AF-A0A2K8KCY0-F1
#
_cell.length_a   1.000
_cell.length_b   1.000
_cell.length_c   1.000
_cell.angle_alpha   90.00
_cell.angle_beta   90.00
_cell.angle_gamma   90.00
#
_symmetry.space_group_name_H-M   'P 1'
#
loop_
_entity.id
_entity.type
_entity.pdbx_description
1 polymer ?
#
loop_
_entity_poly.entity_id
_entity_poly.type
_entity_poly.pdbx_seq_one_letter_code
_entity_poly.pdbx_strand_id
1 'polypeptide(L)'
;MLSRTAANLFWMARYLERSETTARLLDLGFRNALLPNAGGGFRNEWSAILQSKGTLQQFTDKYGDLVQRNAESFLFFDLENPSSVASCITAARENARIVRTALTSQVWDAINVSYQELKALTRRERSSLEVPELTDWTLRTAALIRGAIETTQLRNDGYRFMNLGYAVERADNTARLLDVKYYVLLPSVAYVGSGLDNYQWTTLLRALSAHRAYNWAYGGELSAAQIAHFLILNPKFPRSLLSCSIEANEHLDHLGRIYGRSSPAQEAARKLLGELAEARIEDVFDEGLHEFLTRMISENAGLGQCISDQYLTGEAR
;
A
#
# COMPACT_ATOMS: atom_id res chain seq x y z
N MET A 1 6.50 -16.24 21.02
CA MET A 1 5.15 -16.28 20.43
C MET A 1 5.04 -17.49 19.50
N LEU A 2 3.87 -18.12 19.37
CA LEU A 2 3.69 -19.21 18.38
C LEU A 2 3.74 -18.61 16.95
N SER A 3 4.37 -19.32 16.01
CA SER A 3 4.49 -18.88 14.60
C SER A 3 3.14 -18.48 13.99
N ARG A 4 2.08 -19.22 14.33
CA ARG A 4 0.72 -18.92 13.92
C ARG A 4 0.24 -17.55 14.41
N THR A 5 0.54 -17.18 15.65
CA THR A 5 0.14 -15.87 16.16
C THR A 5 0.88 -14.76 15.41
N ALA A 6 2.19 -14.94 15.15
CA ALA A 6 3.00 -13.98 14.39
C ALA A 6 2.47 -13.83 12.95
N ALA A 7 2.15 -14.94 12.29
CA ALA A 7 1.57 -14.97 10.95
C ALA A 7 0.27 -14.15 10.88
N ASN A 8 -0.63 -14.36 11.82
CA ASN A 8 -1.92 -13.64 11.83
C ASN A 8 -1.72 -12.14 12.08
N LEU A 9 -0.85 -11.73 13.00
CA LEU A 9 -0.59 -10.30 13.24
C LEU A 9 0.09 -9.61 12.05
N PHE A 10 1.06 -10.29 11.42
CA PHE A 10 1.75 -9.80 10.24
C PHE A 10 0.77 -9.61 9.07
N TRP A 11 0.00 -10.64 8.74
CA TRP A 11 -0.96 -10.58 7.63
C TRP A 11 -2.12 -9.63 7.90
N MET A 12 -2.61 -9.55 9.14
CA MET A 12 -3.62 -8.55 9.53
C MET A 12 -3.17 -7.14 9.16
N ALA A 13 -1.95 -6.75 9.53
CA ALA A 13 -1.40 -5.44 9.22
C ALA A 13 -1.24 -5.21 7.70
N ARG A 14 -0.77 -6.23 6.96
CA ARG A 14 -0.69 -6.16 5.49
C ARG A 14 -2.06 -5.94 4.85
N TYR A 15 -3.09 -6.67 5.27
CA TYR A 15 -4.44 -6.46 4.72
C TYR A 15 -4.98 -5.06 5.03
N LEU A 16 -4.72 -4.51 6.22
CA LEU A 16 -5.13 -3.16 6.56
C LEU A 16 -4.46 -2.11 5.66
N GLU A 17 -3.14 -2.15 5.49
CA GLU A 17 -2.40 -1.24 4.59
C GLU A 17 -2.82 -1.40 3.12
N ARG A 18 -3.11 -2.65 2.69
CA ARG A 18 -3.63 -2.92 1.35
C ARG A 18 -5.01 -2.30 1.13
N SER A 19 -5.92 -2.43 2.10
CA SER A 19 -7.25 -1.84 2.01
C SER A 19 -7.19 -0.32 1.86
N GLU A 20 -6.29 0.33 2.61
CA GLU A 20 -6.05 1.77 2.51
C GLU A 20 -5.54 2.15 1.11
N THR A 21 -4.55 1.42 0.60
CA THR A 21 -3.99 1.68 -0.73
C THR A 21 -5.03 1.47 -1.83
N THR A 22 -5.84 0.40 -1.75
CA THR A 22 -6.90 0.14 -2.73
C THR A 22 -7.95 1.26 -2.73
N ALA A 23 -8.33 1.79 -1.56
CA ALA A 23 -9.22 2.95 -1.48
C ALA A 23 -8.60 4.22 -2.08
N ARG A 24 -7.29 4.45 -1.91
CA ARG A 24 -6.58 5.58 -2.53
C ARG A 24 -6.56 5.49 -4.05
N LEU A 25 -6.36 4.30 -4.61
CA LEU A 25 -6.41 4.05 -6.04
C LEU A 25 -7.84 4.20 -6.59
N LEU A 26 -8.84 3.79 -5.83
CA LEU A 26 -10.25 4.00 -6.15
C LEU A 26 -10.59 5.50 -6.24
N ASP A 27 -10.16 6.31 -5.26
CA ASP A 27 -10.33 7.77 -5.28
C ASP A 27 -9.59 8.41 -6.47
N LEU A 28 -8.39 7.93 -6.79
CA LEU A 28 -7.62 8.36 -7.97
C LEU A 28 -8.40 8.11 -9.26
N GLY A 29 -8.86 6.88 -9.49
CA GLY A 29 -9.61 6.51 -10.70
C GLY A 29 -10.91 7.30 -10.82
N PHE A 30 -11.62 7.48 -9.71
CA PHE A 30 -12.84 8.28 -9.66
C PHE A 30 -12.60 9.75 -10.02
N ARG A 31 -11.59 10.40 -9.42
CA ARG A 31 -11.26 11.81 -9.73
C ARG A 31 -10.83 12.00 -11.18
N ASN A 32 -10.05 11.06 -11.73
CA ASN A 32 -9.61 11.14 -13.13
C ASN A 32 -10.77 10.96 -14.11
N ALA A 33 -11.74 10.11 -13.76
CA ALA A 33 -12.96 9.94 -14.54
C ALA A 33 -13.85 11.20 -14.56
N LEU A 34 -13.66 12.17 -13.66
CA LEU A 34 -14.38 13.46 -13.69
C LEU A 34 -13.73 14.50 -14.60
N LEU A 35 -12.54 14.23 -15.13
CA LEU A 35 -11.82 15.19 -15.97
C LEU A 35 -12.15 15.06 -17.46
N PRO A 36 -12.26 16.19 -18.18
CA PRO A 36 -12.38 16.18 -19.64
C PRO A 36 -11.13 15.61 -20.31
N ASN A 37 -11.31 14.76 -21.33
CA ASN A 37 -10.24 14.31 -22.20
C ASN A 37 -10.05 15.28 -23.38
N ALA A 38 -8.80 15.49 -23.81
CA ALA A 38 -8.45 16.43 -24.89
C ALA A 38 -9.03 16.04 -26.27
N GLY A 39 -9.37 14.76 -26.47
CA GLY A 39 -10.03 14.25 -27.69
C GLY A 39 -11.55 14.09 -27.59
N GLY A 40 -12.19 14.58 -26.52
CA GLY A 40 -13.58 14.27 -26.17
C GLY A 40 -13.70 12.98 -25.33
N GLY A 41 -14.70 12.93 -24.44
CA GLY A 41 -14.89 11.85 -23.46
C GLY A 41 -14.13 12.08 -22.14
N PHE A 42 -14.15 11.08 -21.26
CA PHE A 42 -13.43 11.07 -19.96
C PHE A 42 -12.13 10.27 -20.05
N ARG A 43 -11.13 10.61 -19.24
CA ARG A 43 -9.89 9.82 -19.13
C ARG A 43 -10.17 8.52 -18.37
N ASN A 44 -10.06 7.38 -19.05
CA ASN A 44 -10.22 6.08 -18.44
C ASN A 44 -8.84 5.51 -18.03
N GLU A 45 -8.36 5.88 -16.85
CA GLU A 45 -7.11 5.36 -16.27
C GLU A 45 -7.32 4.08 -15.44
N TRP A 46 -8.53 3.51 -15.44
CA TRP A 46 -8.85 2.29 -14.69
C TRP A 46 -8.00 1.09 -15.14
N SER A 47 -7.66 1.01 -16.44
CA SER A 47 -6.75 -0.02 -16.95
C SER A 47 -5.39 0.04 -16.25
N ALA A 48 -4.78 1.23 -16.19
CA ALA A 48 -3.48 1.43 -15.56
C ALA A 48 -3.50 1.17 -14.05
N ILE A 49 -4.59 1.55 -13.37
CA ILE A 49 -4.79 1.24 -11.95
C ILE A 49 -4.87 -0.27 -11.70
N LEU A 50 -5.63 -0.99 -12.53
CA LEU A 50 -5.75 -2.44 -12.40
C LEU A 50 -4.46 -3.17 -12.80
N GLN A 51 -3.71 -2.64 -13.77
CA GLN A 51 -2.42 -3.21 -14.19
C GLN A 51 -1.36 -3.09 -13.10
N SER A 52 -1.22 -1.92 -12.48
CA SER A 52 -0.23 -1.71 -11.40
C SER A 52 -0.51 -2.57 -10.17
N LYS A 53 -1.79 -2.88 -9.92
CA LYS A 53 -2.23 -3.83 -8.88
C LYS A 53 -2.06 -5.30 -9.29
N GLY A 54 -1.77 -5.58 -10.55
CA GLY A 54 -1.72 -6.94 -11.09
C GLY A 54 -3.08 -7.62 -11.17
N THR A 55 -4.18 -6.86 -11.15
CA THR A 55 -5.56 -7.37 -11.10
C THR A 55 -6.34 -7.18 -12.40
N LEU A 56 -5.72 -6.64 -13.46
CA LEU A 56 -6.40 -6.41 -14.75
C LEU A 56 -6.98 -7.70 -15.31
N GLN A 57 -6.19 -8.78 -15.38
CA GLN A 57 -6.65 -10.04 -15.95
C GLN A 57 -7.88 -10.57 -15.20
N GLN A 58 -7.80 -10.61 -13.87
CA GLN A 58 -8.91 -11.04 -13.02
C GLN A 58 -10.17 -10.18 -13.24
N PHE A 59 -10.01 -8.87 -13.40
CA PHE A 59 -11.12 -7.98 -13.71
C PHE A 59 -11.73 -8.31 -15.08
N THR A 60 -10.91 -8.42 -16.12
CA THR A 60 -11.35 -8.68 -17.49
C THR A 60 -12.06 -10.03 -17.61
N ASP A 61 -11.56 -11.07 -16.94
CA ASP A 61 -12.17 -12.39 -16.93
C ASP A 61 -13.59 -12.39 -16.33
N LYS A 62 -13.83 -11.51 -15.34
CA LYS A 62 -15.11 -11.44 -14.61
C LYS A 62 -16.10 -10.43 -15.19
N TYR A 63 -15.62 -9.24 -15.54
CA TYR A 63 -16.45 -8.09 -15.92
C TYR A 63 -16.40 -7.75 -17.41
N GLY A 64 -15.45 -8.31 -18.16
CA GLY A 64 -15.23 -7.97 -19.57
C GLY A 64 -14.68 -6.55 -19.72
N ASP A 65 -15.42 -5.71 -20.45
CA ASP A 65 -15.00 -4.35 -20.77
C ASP A 65 -14.88 -3.44 -19.54
N LEU A 66 -13.96 -2.49 -19.63
CA LEU A 66 -13.66 -1.51 -18.59
C LEU A 66 -14.78 -0.48 -18.46
N VAL A 67 -15.75 -0.80 -17.59
CA VAL A 67 -16.80 0.10 -17.14
C VAL A 67 -16.46 0.61 -15.75
N GLN A 68 -16.51 1.94 -15.53
CA GLN A 68 -16.18 2.58 -14.25
C GLN A 68 -16.89 1.92 -13.06
N ARG A 69 -18.22 1.75 -13.13
CA ARG A 69 -19.01 1.13 -12.05
C ARG A 69 -18.56 -0.30 -11.72
N ASN A 70 -18.09 -1.04 -12.72
CA ASN A 70 -17.54 -2.38 -12.52
C ASN A 70 -16.18 -2.31 -11.83
N ALA A 71 -15.30 -1.40 -12.24
CA ALA A 71 -14.00 -1.18 -11.60
C ALA A 71 -14.14 -0.74 -10.13
N GLU A 72 -15.07 0.18 -9.85
CA GLU A 72 -15.40 0.61 -8.49
C GLU A 72 -15.90 -0.55 -7.63
N SER A 73 -16.81 -1.37 -8.17
CA SER A 73 -17.34 -2.55 -7.50
C SER A 73 -16.25 -3.60 -7.26
N PHE A 74 -15.39 -3.83 -8.24
CA PHE A 74 -14.29 -4.79 -8.19
C PHE A 74 -13.22 -4.41 -7.16
N LEU A 75 -12.87 -3.13 -7.06
CA LEU A 75 -11.86 -2.63 -6.13
C LEU A 75 -12.40 -2.50 -4.70
N PHE A 76 -13.68 -2.21 -4.51
CA PHE A 76 -14.22 -2.02 -3.16
C PHE A 76 -14.92 -3.25 -2.60
N PHE A 77 -15.84 -3.87 -3.34
CA PHE A 77 -16.80 -4.82 -2.79
C PHE A 77 -16.55 -6.28 -3.16
N ASP A 78 -15.80 -6.54 -4.23
CA ASP A 78 -15.68 -7.88 -4.78
C ASP A 78 -14.83 -8.79 -3.89
N LEU A 79 -15.46 -9.80 -3.29
CA LEU A 79 -14.81 -10.77 -2.40
C LEU A 79 -13.95 -11.80 -3.14
N GLU A 80 -14.10 -11.91 -4.46
CA GLU A 80 -13.22 -12.75 -5.28
C GLU A 80 -11.91 -12.04 -5.62
N ASN A 81 -11.88 -10.71 -5.57
CA ASN A 81 -10.65 -9.92 -5.63
C ASN A 81 -9.99 -9.89 -4.24
N PRO A 82 -8.85 -10.56 -4.01
CA PRO A 82 -8.21 -10.60 -2.69
C PRO A 82 -7.65 -9.24 -2.25
N SER A 83 -7.51 -8.30 -3.18
CA SER A 83 -7.01 -6.95 -2.96
C SER A 83 -8.13 -5.93 -2.79
N SER A 84 -9.40 -6.32 -2.90
CA SER A 84 -10.51 -5.40 -2.67
C SER A 84 -10.56 -4.95 -1.22
N VAL A 85 -11.12 -3.77 -0.97
CA VAL A 85 -11.29 -3.24 0.39
C VAL A 85 -12.08 -4.23 1.25
N ALA A 86 -13.18 -4.77 0.72
CA ALA A 86 -14.02 -5.74 1.44
C ALA A 86 -13.26 -7.03 1.80
N SER A 87 -12.52 -7.60 0.84
CA SER A 87 -11.68 -8.79 1.09
C SER A 87 -10.62 -8.54 2.15
N CYS A 88 -9.91 -7.42 2.04
CA CYS A 88 -8.83 -7.07 2.96
C CYS A 88 -9.33 -6.83 4.38
N ILE A 89 -10.40 -6.06 4.58
CA ILE A 89 -10.97 -5.81 5.91
C ILE A 89 -11.53 -7.12 6.51
N THR A 90 -12.15 -7.98 5.69
CA THR A 90 -12.63 -9.29 6.14
C THR A 90 -11.47 -10.18 6.58
N ALA A 91 -10.41 -10.28 5.78
CA ALA A 91 -9.22 -11.06 6.11
C ALA A 91 -8.49 -10.51 7.35
N ALA A 92 -8.35 -9.19 7.48
CA ALA A 92 -7.78 -8.55 8.67
C ALA A 92 -8.58 -8.91 9.93
N ARG A 93 -9.91 -8.84 9.87
CA ARG A 93 -10.79 -9.21 10.98
C ARG A 93 -10.67 -10.69 11.36
N GLU A 94 -10.60 -11.60 10.40
CA GLU A 94 -10.42 -13.02 10.69
C GLU A 94 -9.07 -13.32 11.33
N ASN A 95 -7.99 -12.72 10.82
CA ASN A 95 -6.67 -12.83 11.46
C ASN A 95 -6.74 -12.30 12.90
N ALA A 96 -7.31 -11.11 13.12
CA ALA A 96 -7.49 -10.51 14.45
C ALA A 96 -8.29 -11.42 15.39
N ARG A 97 -9.32 -12.12 14.88
CA ARG A 97 -10.16 -13.01 15.68
C ARG A 97 -9.38 -14.23 16.16
N ILE A 98 -8.55 -14.81 15.29
CA ILE A 98 -7.71 -15.97 15.63
C ILE A 98 -6.71 -15.62 16.74
N VAL A 99 -6.19 -14.40 16.74
CA VAL A 99 -5.21 -13.92 17.74
C VAL A 99 -5.79 -12.90 18.71
N ARG A 100 -7.08 -13.01 19.05
CA ARG A 100 -7.79 -12.04 19.89
C ARG A 100 -7.08 -11.74 21.21
N THR A 101 -6.40 -12.73 21.79
CA THR A 101 -5.66 -12.61 23.06
C THR A 101 -4.31 -11.89 22.91
N ALA A 102 -3.79 -11.75 21.70
CA ALA A 102 -2.58 -10.98 21.39
C ALA A 102 -2.86 -9.50 21.12
N LEU A 103 -4.14 -9.10 21.04
CA LEU A 103 -4.58 -7.72 20.75
C LEU A 103 -5.19 -7.07 21.99
N THR A 104 -4.97 -5.76 22.13
CA THR A 104 -5.75 -4.97 23.10
C THR A 104 -7.22 -4.94 22.70
N SER A 105 -8.11 -4.63 23.66
CA SER A 105 -9.53 -4.45 23.36
C SER A 105 -9.75 -3.32 22.35
N GLN A 106 -9.00 -2.23 22.45
CA GLN A 106 -9.14 -1.07 21.55
C GLN A 106 -8.79 -1.43 20.10
N VAL A 107 -7.73 -2.19 19.87
CA VAL A 107 -7.36 -2.65 18.52
C VAL A 107 -8.41 -3.61 17.97
N TRP A 108 -8.84 -4.58 18.79
CA TRP A 108 -9.89 -5.52 18.40
C TRP A 108 -11.20 -4.81 18.06
N ASP A 109 -11.65 -3.89 18.90
CA ASP A 109 -12.92 -3.18 18.74
C ASP A 109 -12.89 -2.30 17.49
N ALA A 110 -11.78 -1.59 17.23
CA ALA A 110 -11.61 -0.81 16.00
C ALA A 110 -11.78 -1.70 14.75
N ILE A 111 -11.10 -2.85 14.68
CA ILE A 111 -11.21 -3.77 13.54
C ILE A 111 -12.62 -4.37 13.43
N ASN A 112 -13.20 -4.80 14.55
CA ASN A 112 -14.50 -5.48 14.55
C ASN A 112 -15.65 -4.52 14.21
N VAL A 113 -15.61 -3.27 14.70
CA VAL A 113 -16.58 -2.23 14.36
C VAL A 113 -16.49 -1.90 12.87
N SER A 114 -15.29 -1.66 12.34
CA SER A 114 -15.10 -1.42 10.90
C SER A 114 -15.61 -2.57 10.04
N TYR A 115 -15.45 -3.83 10.48
CA TYR A 115 -16.05 -4.96 9.77
C TYR A 115 -17.59 -4.95 9.79
N GLN A 116 -18.24 -4.56 10.90
CA GLN A 116 -19.70 -4.42 10.92
C GLN A 116 -20.18 -3.24 10.05
N GLU A 117 -19.46 -2.13 10.04
CA GLU A 117 -19.75 -0.98 9.16
C GLU A 117 -19.62 -1.37 7.68
N LEU A 118 -18.58 -2.11 7.30
CA LEU A 118 -18.42 -2.66 5.95
C LEU A 118 -19.62 -3.52 5.54
N LYS A 119 -20.11 -4.38 6.45
CA LYS A 119 -21.31 -5.18 6.20
C LYS A 119 -22.55 -4.31 5.99
N ALA A 120 -22.68 -3.22 6.73
CA ALA A 120 -23.77 -2.27 6.55
C ALA A 120 -23.67 -1.57 5.18
N LEU A 121 -22.48 -1.12 4.77
CA LEU A 121 -22.22 -0.56 3.44
C LEU A 121 -22.55 -1.57 2.33
N THR A 122 -22.21 -2.85 2.52
CA THR A 122 -22.46 -3.91 1.53
C THR A 122 -23.96 -4.20 1.33
N ARG A 123 -24.80 -3.88 2.33
CA ARG A 123 -26.26 -4.05 2.25
C ARG A 123 -26.97 -2.88 1.57
N ARG A 124 -26.31 -1.72 1.42
CA ARG A 124 -26.87 -0.57 0.71
C ARG A 124 -26.85 -0.81 -0.79
N GLU A 125 -27.81 -0.20 -1.48
CA GLU A 125 -27.85 -0.24 -2.93
C GLU A 125 -26.61 0.44 -3.52
N ARG A 126 -25.96 -0.18 -4.51
CA ARG A 126 -24.73 0.33 -5.11
C ARG A 126 -24.88 1.72 -5.73
N SER A 127 -26.06 2.03 -6.27
CA SER A 127 -26.38 3.35 -6.85
C SER A 127 -26.47 4.47 -5.80
N SER A 128 -26.64 4.13 -4.51
CA SER A 128 -26.76 5.08 -3.40
C SER A 128 -25.44 5.35 -2.67
N LEU A 129 -24.35 4.75 -3.16
CA LEU A 129 -23.03 4.81 -2.54
C LEU A 129 -22.08 5.58 -3.44
N GLU A 130 -21.57 6.69 -2.93
CA GLU A 130 -20.61 7.53 -3.63
C GLU A 130 -19.17 7.05 -3.33
N VAL A 131 -18.29 7.05 -4.33
CA VAL A 131 -16.89 6.65 -4.14
C VAL A 131 -16.17 7.47 -3.05
N PRO A 132 -16.34 8.80 -2.97
CA PRO A 132 -15.79 9.58 -1.86
C PRO A 132 -16.23 9.09 -0.48
N GLU A 133 -17.49 8.67 -0.31
CA GLU A 133 -18.00 8.13 0.95
C GLU A 133 -17.24 6.85 1.35
N LEU A 134 -17.07 5.94 0.39
CA LEU A 134 -16.41 4.65 0.57
C LEU A 134 -14.91 4.79 0.89
N THR A 135 -14.23 5.68 0.17
CA THR A 135 -12.79 5.90 0.31
C THR A 135 -12.48 6.63 1.62
N ASP A 136 -13.23 7.67 1.95
CA ASP A 136 -13.10 8.42 3.21
C ASP A 136 -13.39 7.53 4.43
N TRP A 137 -14.41 6.66 4.35
CA TRP A 137 -14.66 5.63 5.39
C TRP A 137 -13.45 4.69 5.56
N THR A 138 -12.85 4.23 4.47
CA THR A 138 -11.70 3.31 4.53
C THR A 138 -10.48 3.97 5.16
N LEU A 139 -10.18 5.22 4.76
CA LEU A 139 -9.05 5.98 5.30
C LEU A 139 -9.23 6.27 6.80
N ARG A 140 -10.43 6.66 7.23
CA ARG A 140 -10.74 6.84 8.67
C ARG A 140 -10.58 5.54 9.45
N THR A 141 -11.07 4.43 8.90
CA THR A 141 -10.93 3.09 9.49
C THR A 141 -9.46 2.72 9.68
N ALA A 142 -8.64 2.86 8.63
CA ALA A 142 -7.21 2.56 8.69
C ALA A 142 -6.50 3.44 9.74
N ALA A 143 -6.79 4.74 9.76
CA ALA A 143 -6.22 5.68 10.72
C ALA A 143 -6.62 5.35 12.17
N LEU A 144 -7.89 5.01 12.41
CA LEU A 144 -8.39 4.61 13.74
C LEU A 144 -7.66 3.35 14.23
N ILE A 145 -7.55 2.33 13.38
CA ILE A 145 -6.90 1.06 13.74
C ILE A 145 -5.41 1.29 14.00
N ARG A 146 -4.69 2.03 13.13
CA ARG A 146 -3.28 2.36 13.35
C ARG A 146 -3.10 3.15 14.65
N GLY A 147 -3.95 4.15 14.91
CA GLY A 147 -3.94 4.91 16.16
C GLY A 147 -4.14 4.02 17.39
N ALA A 148 -5.08 3.07 17.35
CA ALA A 148 -5.31 2.12 18.44
C ALA A 148 -4.09 1.21 18.67
N ILE A 149 -3.44 0.73 17.61
CA ILE A 149 -2.22 -0.08 17.70
C ILE A 149 -1.10 0.72 18.37
N GLU A 150 -0.81 1.93 17.89
CA GLU A 150 0.31 2.74 18.39
C GLU A 150 0.14 3.18 19.84
N THR A 151 -1.09 3.43 20.27
CA THR A 151 -1.37 4.02 21.60
C THR A 151 -1.59 3.00 22.70
N THR A 152 -2.08 1.80 22.37
CA THR A 152 -2.50 0.82 23.39
C THR A 152 -1.70 -0.47 23.38
N GLN A 153 -1.14 -0.86 22.25
CA GLN A 153 -0.48 -2.16 22.13
C GLN A 153 0.90 -2.13 22.82
N LEU A 154 1.16 -3.11 23.68
CA LEU A 154 2.48 -3.30 24.26
C LEU A 154 3.52 -3.57 23.16
N ARG A 155 4.67 -2.91 23.21
CA ARG A 155 5.77 -3.02 22.22
C ARG A 155 6.58 -4.33 22.31
N ASN A 156 5.88 -5.46 22.40
CA ASN A 156 6.43 -6.82 22.35
C ASN A 156 6.66 -7.29 20.90
N ASP A 157 7.01 -8.57 20.72
CA ASP A 157 7.18 -9.19 19.41
C ASP A 157 5.94 -9.08 18.52
N GLY A 158 4.74 -9.23 19.08
CA GLY A 158 3.48 -9.04 18.34
C GLY A 158 3.33 -7.65 17.73
N TYR A 159 3.68 -6.59 18.49
CA TYR A 159 3.74 -5.22 17.95
C TYR A 159 4.79 -5.08 16.83
N ARG A 160 5.94 -5.75 16.96
CA ARG A 160 6.96 -5.74 15.90
C ARG A 160 6.47 -6.44 14.63
N PHE A 161 5.79 -7.58 14.73
CA PHE A 161 5.23 -8.27 13.57
C PHE A 161 4.13 -7.46 12.86
N MET A 162 3.26 -6.77 13.60
CA MET A 162 2.26 -5.88 12.98
C MET A 162 2.93 -4.77 12.18
N ASN A 163 3.87 -4.04 12.78
CA ASN A 163 4.50 -2.91 12.10
C ASN A 163 5.44 -3.36 10.96
N LEU A 164 6.06 -4.53 11.08
CA LEU A 164 6.78 -5.15 9.96
C LEU A 164 5.85 -5.45 8.78
N GLY A 165 4.64 -5.96 9.05
CA GLY A 165 3.61 -6.15 8.03
C GLY A 165 3.21 -4.85 7.34
N TYR A 166 2.97 -3.78 8.13
CA TYR A 166 2.71 -2.44 7.57
C TYR A 166 3.86 -1.95 6.69
N ALA A 167 5.11 -2.02 7.15
CA ALA A 167 6.26 -1.51 6.43
C ALA A 167 6.45 -2.21 5.07
N VAL A 168 6.41 -3.56 5.07
CA VAL A 168 6.56 -4.37 3.84
C VAL A 168 5.43 -4.08 2.85
N GLU A 169 4.18 -4.02 3.32
CA GLU A 169 3.04 -3.77 2.44
C GLU A 169 3.02 -2.33 1.91
N ARG A 170 3.41 -1.36 2.73
CA ARG A 170 3.47 0.06 2.34
C ARG A 170 4.56 0.32 1.30
N ALA A 171 5.71 -0.34 1.41
CA ALA A 171 6.79 -0.27 0.42
C ALA A 171 6.31 -0.79 -0.94
N ASP A 172 5.75 -2.02 -0.99
CA ASP A 172 5.21 -2.61 -2.22
C ASP A 172 4.14 -1.70 -2.86
N ASN A 173 3.21 -1.19 -2.04
CA ASN A 173 2.14 -0.34 -2.52
C ASN A 173 2.63 1.01 -3.05
N THR A 174 3.65 1.61 -2.42
CA THR A 174 4.23 2.88 -2.89
C THR A 174 4.98 2.66 -4.20
N ALA A 175 5.75 1.57 -4.32
CA ALA A 175 6.43 1.23 -5.56
C ALA A 175 5.43 1.03 -6.72
N ARG A 176 4.39 0.21 -6.52
CA ARG A 176 3.35 -0.03 -7.53
C ARG A 176 2.58 1.23 -7.91
N LEU A 177 2.26 2.08 -6.95
CA LEU A 177 1.52 3.32 -7.22
C LEU A 177 2.38 4.33 -7.97
N LEU A 178 3.69 4.38 -7.70
CA LEU A 178 4.63 5.15 -8.52
C LEU A 178 4.73 4.56 -9.94
N ASP A 179 4.71 3.24 -10.06
CA ASP A 179 4.78 2.52 -11.33
C ASP A 179 3.53 2.67 -12.21
N VAL A 180 2.36 3.04 -11.65
CA VAL A 180 1.18 3.46 -12.44
C VAL A 180 1.56 4.51 -13.48
N LYS A 181 2.53 5.38 -13.17
CA LYS A 181 3.00 6.40 -14.10
C LYS A 181 3.47 5.77 -15.41
N TYR A 182 4.20 4.66 -15.37
CA TYR A 182 4.68 3.97 -16.56
C TYR A 182 3.52 3.55 -17.49
N TYR A 183 2.45 3.00 -16.90
CA TYR A 183 1.28 2.51 -17.65
C TYR A 183 0.35 3.62 -18.17
N VAL A 184 0.37 4.80 -17.54
CA VAL A 184 -0.40 5.98 -17.99
C VAL A 184 0.42 6.84 -18.98
N LEU A 185 1.76 6.81 -18.93
CA LEU A 185 2.64 7.79 -19.58
C LEU A 185 3.71 7.26 -20.54
N LEU A 186 3.38 6.33 -21.43
CA LEU A 186 4.12 6.22 -22.70
C LEU A 186 3.55 7.07 -23.87
N PRO A 187 3.15 8.35 -23.72
CA PRO A 187 3.21 9.28 -24.83
C PRO A 187 4.53 10.04 -24.74
N SER A 188 5.51 9.67 -25.58
CA SER A 188 6.78 10.34 -25.94
C SER A 188 7.43 11.37 -25.00
N VAL A 189 8.77 11.42 -24.98
CA VAL A 189 9.61 12.44 -24.30
C VAL A 189 9.10 13.89 -24.44
N ALA A 190 8.34 14.21 -25.50
CA ALA A 190 7.72 15.52 -25.73
C ALA A 190 6.72 16.00 -24.66
N TYR A 191 6.19 15.13 -23.78
CA TYR A 191 5.20 15.54 -22.75
C TYR A 191 5.78 15.72 -21.34
N VAL A 192 7.07 15.44 -21.13
CA VAL A 192 7.74 15.62 -19.84
C VAL A 192 7.75 17.11 -19.47
N GLY A 193 7.24 17.45 -18.28
CA GLY A 193 7.12 18.85 -17.83
C GLY A 193 5.92 19.63 -18.42
N SER A 194 5.01 18.95 -19.14
CA SER A 194 3.75 19.55 -19.58
C SER A 194 2.76 19.77 -18.43
N GLY A 195 1.74 20.61 -18.64
CA GLY A 195 0.65 20.78 -17.67
C GLY A 195 -0.10 19.49 -17.35
N LEU A 196 -0.10 18.53 -18.27
CA LEU A 196 -0.65 17.19 -18.08
C LEU A 196 0.20 16.35 -17.11
N ASP A 197 1.52 16.33 -17.30
CA ASP A 197 2.47 15.62 -16.44
C ASP A 197 2.41 16.18 -15.00
N ASN A 198 2.38 17.51 -14.85
CA ASN A 198 2.22 18.16 -13.54
C ASN A 198 0.88 17.81 -12.86
N TYR A 199 -0.21 17.74 -13.63
CA TYR A 199 -1.51 17.31 -13.10
C TYR A 199 -1.44 15.87 -12.58
N GLN A 200 -0.90 14.94 -13.36
CA GLN A 200 -0.85 13.53 -12.98
C GLN A 200 0.03 13.30 -11.74
N TRP A 201 1.17 13.97 -11.67
CA TRP A 201 2.01 14.00 -10.48
C TRP A 201 1.28 14.54 -9.25
N THR A 202 0.55 15.64 -9.41
CA THR A 202 -0.29 16.21 -8.35
C THR A 202 -1.33 15.20 -7.86
N THR A 203 -1.98 14.50 -8.79
CA THR A 203 -3.02 13.51 -8.46
C THR A 203 -2.43 12.29 -7.76
N LEU A 204 -1.27 11.81 -8.20
CA LEU A 204 -0.52 10.73 -7.52
C LEU A 204 -0.16 11.12 -6.08
N LEU A 205 0.41 12.32 -5.90
CA LEU A 205 0.74 12.85 -4.57
C LEU A 205 -0.51 13.01 -3.70
N ARG A 206 -1.66 13.38 -4.26
CA ARG A 206 -2.92 13.46 -3.53
C ARG A 206 -3.44 12.08 -3.12
N ALA A 207 -3.36 11.09 -4.01
CA ALA A 207 -3.75 9.71 -3.71
C ALA A 207 -2.96 9.17 -2.50
N LEU A 208 -1.66 9.48 -2.41
CA LEU A 208 -0.81 9.12 -1.27
C LEU A 208 -0.97 10.04 -0.04
N SER A 209 -1.89 11.02 -0.06
CA SER A 209 -1.97 12.11 0.93
C SER A 209 -0.63 12.84 1.17
N ALA A 210 0.23 12.83 0.15
CA ALA A 210 1.62 13.24 0.20
C ALA A 210 1.85 14.66 -0.33
N HIS A 211 0.89 15.25 -1.04
CA HIS A 211 1.02 16.56 -1.70
C HIS A 211 1.50 17.68 -0.78
N ARG A 212 0.94 17.81 0.42
CA ARG A 212 1.37 18.84 1.37
C ARG A 212 2.77 18.57 1.93
N ALA A 213 3.06 17.31 2.24
CA ALA A 213 4.37 16.90 2.72
C ALA A 213 5.47 17.10 1.67
N TYR A 214 5.15 16.83 0.39
CA TYR A 214 6.02 17.13 -0.74
C TYR A 214 6.34 18.61 -0.82
N ASN A 215 5.31 19.48 -0.79
CA ASN A 215 5.52 20.93 -0.86
C ASN A 215 6.41 21.46 0.27
N TRP A 216 6.28 20.91 1.49
CA TRP A 216 7.16 21.26 2.60
C TRP A 216 8.62 20.81 2.39
N ALA A 217 8.83 19.67 1.74
CA ALA A 217 10.17 19.11 1.55
C ALA A 217 10.90 19.67 0.32
N TYR A 218 10.18 20.08 -0.73
CA TYR A 218 10.77 20.44 -2.04
C TYR A 218 10.33 21.82 -2.59
N GLY A 219 9.59 22.62 -1.82
CA GLY A 219 9.29 24.01 -2.21
C GLY A 219 8.18 24.18 -3.26
N GLY A 220 7.50 23.10 -3.65
CA GLY A 220 6.25 23.16 -4.43
C GLY A 220 6.40 23.18 -5.95
N GLU A 221 7.62 23.33 -6.49
CA GLU A 221 7.87 23.03 -7.89
C GLU A 221 7.75 21.51 -8.10
N LEU A 222 7.00 21.11 -9.14
CA LEU A 222 6.79 19.70 -9.47
C LEU A 222 7.79 19.30 -10.55
N SER A 223 8.64 18.34 -10.22
CA SER A 223 9.46 17.63 -11.19
C SER A 223 9.39 16.14 -10.95
N ALA A 224 9.51 15.37 -12.04
CA ALA A 224 9.54 13.92 -11.96
C ALA A 224 10.65 13.42 -11.01
N ALA A 225 11.82 14.05 -11.07
CA ALA A 225 12.96 13.68 -10.24
C ALA A 225 12.72 13.94 -8.75
N GLN A 226 12.19 15.12 -8.38
CA GLN A 226 11.89 15.43 -6.98
C GLN A 226 10.80 14.52 -6.41
N ILE A 227 9.78 14.18 -7.19
CA ILE A 227 8.70 13.30 -6.73
C ILE A 227 9.18 11.86 -6.59
N ALA A 228 9.94 11.35 -7.56
CA ALA A 228 10.57 10.05 -7.47
C ALA A 228 11.51 10.00 -6.25
N HIS A 229 12.36 10.99 -6.05
CA HIS A 229 13.20 11.09 -4.85
C HIS A 229 12.37 11.15 -3.57
N PHE A 230 11.26 11.89 -3.54
CA PHE A 230 10.37 11.97 -2.38
C PHE A 230 9.72 10.62 -2.02
N LEU A 231 9.30 9.85 -3.02
CA LEU A 231 8.60 8.58 -2.83
C LEU A 231 9.55 7.38 -2.72
N ILE A 232 10.80 7.50 -3.16
CA ILE A 232 11.79 6.44 -3.09
C ILE A 232 12.79 6.69 -1.96
N LEU A 233 13.46 7.84 -1.96
CA LEU A 233 14.70 8.07 -1.21
C LEU A 233 14.55 9.06 -0.03
N ASN A 234 13.39 9.70 0.16
CA ASN A 234 13.25 10.67 1.25
C ASN A 234 12.92 9.98 2.59
N PRO A 235 13.83 9.99 3.59
CA PRO A 235 13.62 9.26 4.85
C PRO A 235 12.57 9.90 5.77
N LYS A 236 12.13 11.14 5.50
CA LYS A 236 11.14 11.85 6.31
C LYS A 236 9.72 11.53 5.92
N PHE A 237 9.49 10.99 4.71
CA PHE A 237 8.16 10.65 4.26
C PHE A 237 7.82 9.20 4.65
N PRO A 238 6.81 8.95 5.50
CA PRO A 238 6.57 7.61 6.07
C PRO A 238 6.26 6.51 5.07
N ARG A 239 5.87 6.87 3.84
CA ARG A 239 5.58 5.91 2.77
C ARG A 239 6.71 5.76 1.77
N SER A 240 7.81 6.51 1.88
CA SER A 240 8.92 6.33 0.94
C SER A 240 9.53 4.94 1.09
N LEU A 241 10.08 4.40 -0.01
CA LEU A 241 10.72 3.07 0.02
C LEU A 241 11.84 3.00 1.06
N LEU A 242 12.66 4.07 1.16
CA LEU A 242 13.70 4.18 2.18
C LEU A 242 13.12 4.19 3.60
N SER A 243 12.09 5.01 3.88
CA SER A 243 11.49 5.07 5.21
C SER A 243 10.86 3.73 5.62
N CYS A 244 10.20 3.03 4.68
CA CYS A 244 9.63 1.71 4.96
C CYS A 244 10.72 0.67 5.21
N SER A 245 11.84 0.74 4.48
CA SER A 245 12.99 -0.15 4.67
C SER A 245 13.69 0.08 6.00
N ILE A 246 13.79 1.34 6.45
CA ILE A 246 14.26 1.69 7.80
C ILE A 246 13.31 1.07 8.85
N GLU A 247 12.00 1.30 8.75
CA GLU A 247 10.99 0.74 9.68
C GLU A 247 11.08 -0.80 9.73
N ALA A 248 11.18 -1.47 8.58
CA ALA A 248 11.31 -2.93 8.50
C ALA A 248 12.58 -3.44 9.21
N ASN A 249 13.73 -2.81 8.98
CA ASN A 249 15.00 -3.16 9.64
C ASN A 249 14.90 -2.98 11.15
N GLU A 250 14.35 -1.85 11.61
CA GLU A 250 14.18 -1.59 13.05
C GLU A 250 13.34 -2.69 13.71
N HIS A 251 12.22 -3.09 13.11
CA HIS A 251 11.38 -4.14 13.66
C HIS A 251 12.06 -5.52 13.64
N LEU A 252 12.79 -5.85 12.58
CA LEU A 252 13.54 -7.10 12.47
C LEU A 252 14.71 -7.18 13.47
N ASP A 253 15.42 -6.07 13.70
CA ASP A 253 16.48 -6.02 14.71
C ASP A 253 15.94 -6.18 16.13
N HIS A 254 14.78 -5.59 16.43
CA HIS A 254 14.11 -5.83 17.72
C HIS A 254 13.67 -7.29 17.85
N LEU A 255 13.13 -7.90 16.80
CA LEU A 255 12.78 -9.32 16.81
C LEU A 255 14.01 -10.21 17.02
N GLY A 256 15.13 -9.91 16.34
CA GLY A 256 16.40 -10.62 16.53
C GLY A 256 16.90 -10.55 17.98
N ARG A 257 16.76 -9.40 18.64
CA ARG A 257 17.07 -9.24 20.07
C ARG A 257 16.12 -10.04 20.98
N ILE A 258 14.82 -10.02 20.70
CA ILE A 258 13.81 -10.74 21.50
C ILE A 258 14.04 -12.25 21.43
N TYR A 259 14.37 -12.77 20.24
CA TYR A 259 14.57 -14.20 20.02
C TYR A 259 16.04 -14.64 20.16
N GLY A 260 16.96 -13.72 20.45
CA GLY A 260 18.38 -14.01 20.68
C GLY A 260 19.12 -14.58 19.47
N ARG A 261 18.63 -14.35 18.25
CA ARG A 261 19.22 -14.91 17.02
C ARG A 261 19.13 -13.94 15.86
N SER A 262 20.15 -13.94 15.00
CA SER A 262 20.05 -13.26 13.71
C SER A 262 19.34 -14.15 12.69
N SER A 263 18.54 -13.57 11.80
CA SER A 263 17.81 -14.30 10.77
C SER A 263 18.17 -13.85 9.35
N PRO A 264 18.04 -14.71 8.33
CA PRO A 264 18.13 -14.32 6.92
C PRO A 264 17.23 -13.13 6.54
N ALA A 265 16.10 -12.95 7.22
CA ALA A 265 15.23 -11.80 7.02
C ALA A 265 15.90 -10.47 7.40
N GLN A 266 16.73 -10.45 8.46
CA GLN A 266 17.51 -9.25 8.81
C GLN A 266 18.57 -8.94 7.75
N GLU A 267 19.24 -9.97 7.23
CA GLU A 267 20.24 -9.77 6.16
C GLU A 267 19.59 -9.21 4.89
N ALA A 268 18.46 -9.79 4.47
CA ALA A 268 17.68 -9.30 3.33
C ALA A 268 17.21 -7.85 3.54
N ALA A 269 16.72 -7.52 4.74
CA ALA A 269 16.29 -6.16 5.06
C ALA A 269 17.46 -5.17 5.05
N ARG A 270 18.63 -5.54 5.60
CA ARG A 270 19.82 -4.68 5.61
C ARG A 270 20.36 -4.44 4.22
N LYS A 271 20.35 -5.46 3.37
CA LYS A 271 20.71 -5.33 1.95
C LYS A 271 19.80 -4.31 1.27
N LEU A 272 18.48 -4.47 1.38
CA LEU A 272 17.50 -3.55 0.79
C LEU A 272 17.68 -2.11 1.29
N LEU A 273 17.93 -1.94 2.59
CA LEU A 273 18.19 -0.64 3.20
C LEU A 273 19.50 -0.03 2.71
N GLY A 274 20.58 -0.81 2.61
CA GLY A 274 21.87 -0.35 2.11
C GLY A 274 21.76 0.18 0.69
N GLU A 275 21.10 -0.59 -0.20
CA GLU A 275 20.86 -0.18 -1.58
C GLU A 275 20.08 1.15 -1.66
N LEU A 276 18.98 1.28 -0.92
CA LEU A 276 18.18 2.52 -0.91
C LEU A 276 18.87 3.71 -0.23
N ALA A 277 19.71 3.46 0.78
CA ALA A 277 20.39 4.52 1.52
C ALA A 277 21.58 5.10 0.74
N GLU A 278 22.21 4.30 -0.12
CA GLU A 278 23.33 4.71 -0.96
C GLU A 278 22.89 5.18 -2.35
N ALA A 279 21.68 4.82 -2.79
CA ALA A 279 21.13 5.24 -4.08
C ALA A 279 20.98 6.76 -4.18
N ARG A 280 21.36 7.31 -5.34
CA ARG A 280 21.02 8.67 -5.74
C ARG A 280 19.90 8.63 -6.75
N ILE A 281 19.18 9.74 -6.88
CA ILE A 281 18.04 9.79 -7.78
C ILE A 281 18.47 9.65 -9.24
N GLU A 282 19.66 10.13 -9.59
CA GLU A 282 20.24 9.99 -10.93
C GLU A 282 20.43 8.51 -11.28
N ASP A 283 20.93 7.71 -10.34
CA ASP A 283 21.18 6.28 -10.54
C ASP A 283 19.86 5.52 -10.80
N VAL A 284 18.76 5.94 -10.16
CA VAL A 284 17.41 5.38 -10.38
C VAL A 284 16.91 5.68 -11.80
N PHE A 285 17.16 6.88 -12.32
CA PHE A 285 16.75 7.22 -13.69
C PHE A 285 17.66 6.59 -14.75
N ASP A 286 18.94 6.40 -14.45
CA ASP A 286 19.89 5.72 -15.33
C ASP A 286 19.57 4.22 -15.46
N GLU A 287 19.10 3.56 -14.39
CA GLU A 287 18.56 2.19 -14.43
C GLU A 287 17.23 2.12 -15.21
N GLY A 288 16.46 3.21 -15.17
CA GLY A 288 15.08 3.26 -15.62
C GLY A 288 14.12 3.12 -14.44
N LEU A 289 13.19 4.07 -14.31
CA LEU A 289 12.30 4.13 -13.14
C LEU A 289 11.42 2.87 -13.02
N HIS A 290 10.91 2.34 -14.13
CA HIS A 290 10.05 1.14 -14.12
C HIS A 290 10.84 -0.11 -13.73
N GLU A 291 12.03 -0.25 -14.30
CA GLU A 291 12.97 -1.34 -14.06
C GLU A 291 13.39 -1.35 -12.59
N PHE A 292 13.79 -0.19 -12.07
CA PHE A 292 14.12 0.00 -10.66
C PHE A 292 12.94 -0.39 -9.76
N LEU A 293 11.73 0.13 -10.02
CA LEU A 293 10.55 -0.16 -9.19
C LEU A 293 10.16 -1.64 -9.24
N THR A 294 10.26 -2.28 -10.41
CA THR A 294 9.99 -3.71 -10.58
C THR A 294 10.98 -4.56 -9.77
N ARG A 295 12.27 -4.19 -9.79
CA ARG A 295 13.30 -4.83 -8.96
C ARG A 295 13.00 -4.64 -7.47
N MET A 296 12.71 -3.41 -7.03
CA MET A 296 12.37 -3.12 -5.64
C MET A 296 11.12 -3.88 -5.15
N ILE A 297 10.11 -4.04 -6.00
CA ILE A 297 8.92 -4.86 -5.73
C ILE A 297 9.32 -6.33 -5.50
N SER A 298 10.19 -6.87 -6.37
CA SER A 298 10.68 -8.24 -6.26
C SER A 298 11.49 -8.47 -4.98
N GLU A 299 12.41 -7.55 -4.66
CA GLU A 299 13.23 -7.64 -3.45
C GLU A 299 12.41 -7.52 -2.17
N ASN A 300 11.43 -6.60 -2.12
CA ASN A 300 10.52 -6.48 -0.99
C ASN A 300 9.61 -7.71 -0.84
N ALA A 301 9.20 -8.35 -1.95
CA ALA A 301 8.51 -9.64 -1.90
C ALA A 301 9.42 -10.76 -1.36
N GLY A 302 10.69 -10.79 -1.77
CA GLY A 302 11.71 -11.69 -1.24
C GLY A 302 11.92 -11.51 0.27
N LEU A 303 11.99 -10.27 0.76
CA LEU A 303 12.01 -9.97 2.19
C LEU A 303 10.77 -10.54 2.90
N GLY A 304 9.58 -10.34 2.34
CA GLY A 304 8.33 -10.91 2.85
C GLY A 304 8.38 -12.43 2.96
N GLN A 305 8.98 -13.11 1.97
CA GLN A 305 9.18 -14.56 2.00
C GLN A 305 10.17 -14.99 3.09
N CYS A 306 11.31 -14.31 3.22
CA CYS A 306 12.26 -14.58 4.30
C CYS A 306 11.63 -14.40 5.68
N ILE A 307 10.81 -13.36 5.89
CA ILE A 307 10.07 -13.17 7.13
C ILE A 307 9.12 -14.35 7.38
N SER A 308 8.40 -14.77 6.34
CA SER A 308 7.48 -15.91 6.41
C SER A 308 8.18 -17.18 6.87
N ASP A 309 9.28 -17.54 6.20
CA ASP A 309 10.01 -18.77 6.45
C ASP A 309 10.68 -18.80 7.84
N GLN A 310 11.10 -17.64 8.35
CA GLN A 310 11.85 -17.55 9.62
C GLN A 310 10.96 -17.40 10.85
N TYR A 311 9.79 -16.79 10.71
CA TYR A 311 8.96 -16.40 11.85
C TYR A 311 7.50 -16.85 11.77
N LEU A 312 6.95 -17.06 10.57
CA LEU A 312 5.50 -17.22 10.38
C LEU A 312 5.11 -18.68 10.10
N THR A 313 6.00 -19.47 9.52
CA THR A 313 5.86 -20.92 9.41
C THR A 313 6.31 -21.58 10.72
N GLY A 314 5.61 -22.64 11.16
CA GLY A 314 5.89 -23.33 12.42
C GLY A 314 7.18 -24.13 12.49
N GLU A 315 8.13 -23.90 11.57
CA GLU A 315 9.37 -24.65 11.47
C GLU A 315 10.56 -23.93 12.13
N ALA A 316 10.31 -23.12 13.15
CA ALA A 316 11.35 -22.82 14.13
C ALA A 316 11.56 -24.07 15.00
N ARG A 317 12.37 -25.00 14.49
CA ARG A 317 13.04 -26.01 15.31
C ARG A 317 14.03 -25.34 16.26
#